data_AF-A0A6C0E1C4-F1
#
_entry.id   AF-A0A6C0E1C4-F1
#
_cell.length_a   1.000
_cell.length_b   1.000
_cell.length_c   1.000
_cell.angle_alpha   90.00
_cell.angle_beta   90.00
_cell.angle_gamma   90.00
#
_symmetry.space_group_name_H-M   'P 1'
#
loop_
_entity.id
_entity.type
_entity.pdbx_description
1 polymer ?
#
loop_
_entity_poly.entity_id
_entity_poly.type
_entity_poly.pdbx_seq_one_letter_code
_entity_poly.pdbx_strand_id
1 'polypeptide(L)'
;MIKIYTDGSCLKNPGPGGWGVIMIDADGYEWHLSEGEGNTTNNRMELKAVIEGLKLINDKEECTVYSDSKLTINCAEGKWNRKANLDLWKEYDIVSKRKKINYQWVKAHNGDYYNETVDKMAFNEAKKYDL
;
A
#
# COMPACT_ATOMS: atom_id res chain seq x y z
N MET A 1 -15.72 10.55 -1.99
CA MET A 1 -15.07 9.38 -2.63
C MET A 1 -13.87 9.04 -1.77
N ILE A 2 -13.68 7.76 -1.44
CA ILE A 2 -12.59 7.34 -0.56
C ILE A 2 -11.26 7.39 -1.31
N LYS A 3 -10.22 7.92 -0.65
CA LYS A 3 -8.84 7.94 -1.15
C LYS A 3 -7.99 7.10 -0.22
N ILE A 4 -7.10 6.29 -0.78
CA ILE A 4 -6.18 5.46 -0.03
C ILE A 4 -4.77 5.73 -0.57
N TYR A 5 -3.92 6.34 0.22
CA TYR A 5 -2.50 6.53 -0.08
C TYR A 5 -1.73 5.40 0.58
N THR A 6 -0.81 4.79 -0.16
CA THR A 6 -0.09 3.60 0.31
C THR A 6 1.36 3.63 -0.14
N ASP A 7 2.25 3.24 0.75
CA ASP A 7 3.67 3.01 0.42
C ASP A 7 4.28 1.89 1.26
N GLY A 8 5.37 1.31 0.75
CA GLY A 8 6.15 0.28 1.39
C GLY A 8 7.64 0.57 1.27
N SER A 9 8.35 0.39 2.38
CA SER A 9 9.79 0.63 2.47
C SER A 9 10.51 -0.60 2.99
N CYS A 10 11.73 -0.83 2.53
CA CYS A 10 12.59 -1.90 3.02
C CYS A 10 14.05 -1.44 2.99
N LEU A 11 14.69 -1.43 4.17
CA LEU A 11 16.04 -0.86 4.34
C LEU A 11 17.13 -1.70 3.66
N LYS A 12 16.90 -3.01 3.57
CA LYS A 12 17.71 -4.00 2.84
C LYS A 12 16.72 -4.95 2.16
N ASN A 13 17.01 -5.48 0.98
CA ASN A 13 16.03 -6.27 0.22
C ASN A 13 16.56 -7.68 -0.09
N PRO A 14 16.27 -8.72 0.73
CA PRO A 14 15.37 -8.69 1.89
C PRO A 14 16.00 -8.11 3.18
N GLY A 15 15.16 -7.74 4.14
CA GLY A 15 15.56 -7.16 5.43
C GLY A 15 14.42 -6.45 6.16
N PRO A 16 14.74 -5.59 7.15
CA PRO A 16 13.74 -4.78 7.86
C PRO A 16 12.90 -3.95 6.88
N GLY A 17 11.58 -4.07 6.98
CA GLY A 17 10.65 -3.35 6.13
C GLY A 17 9.42 -2.88 6.90
N GLY A 18 8.69 -1.97 6.30
CA GLY A 18 7.46 -1.42 6.84
C GLY A 18 6.57 -0.89 5.75
N TRP A 19 5.30 -0.73 6.07
CA TRP A 19 4.29 -0.21 5.17
C TRP A 19 3.46 0.86 5.86
N GLY A 20 2.89 1.76 5.08
CA GLY A 20 2.07 2.87 5.56
C GLY A 20 0.84 3.07 4.69
N VAL A 21 -0.27 3.43 5.34
CA VAL A 21 -1.55 3.72 4.72
C VAL A 21 -2.14 4.99 5.34
N ILE A 22 -2.62 5.88 4.48
CA ILE A 22 -3.56 6.94 4.87
C ILE A 22 -4.84 6.75 4.06
N MET A 23 -5.95 6.50 4.74
CA MET A 23 -7.28 6.47 4.14
C MET A 23 -8.00 7.77 4.48
N ILE A 24 -8.62 8.39 3.47
CA ILE A 24 -9.44 9.59 3.61
C ILE A 24 -10.83 9.24 3.11
N ASP A 25 -11.85 9.33 3.96
CA ASP A 25 -13.22 9.02 3.56
C ASP A 25 -13.86 10.15 2.73
N ALA A 26 -15.16 10.00 2.46
CA ALA A 26 -15.90 11.00 1.69
C ALA A 26 -16.14 12.30 2.46
N ASP A 27 -16.12 12.28 3.79
CA ASP A 27 -16.34 13.44 4.67
C ASP A 27 -15.03 14.16 5.02
N GLY A 28 -13.89 13.59 4.65
CA GLY A 28 -12.55 14.15 4.86
C GLY A 28 -11.88 13.69 6.15
N TYR A 29 -12.43 12.69 6.84
CA TYR A 29 -11.76 12.09 7.99
C TYR A 29 -10.57 11.24 7.52
N GLU A 30 -9.48 11.30 8.28
CA GLU A 30 -8.25 10.58 7.97
C GLU A 30 -8.01 9.44 8.96
N TRP A 31 -7.66 8.27 8.43
CA TRP A 31 -7.20 7.11 9.18
C TRP A 31 -5.79 6.75 8.74
N HIS A 32 -4.89 6.63 9.72
CA HIS A 32 -3.48 6.35 9.48
C HIS A 32 -3.17 4.97 10.07
N LEU A 33 -2.54 4.11 9.28
CA LEU A 33 -2.15 2.76 9.70
C LEU A 33 -0.76 2.44 9.17
N SER A 34 0.09 1.86 10.01
CA SER A 34 1.43 1.43 9.61
C SER A 34 1.92 0.28 10.50
N GLU A 35 2.71 -0.61 9.93
CA GLU A 35 3.35 -1.71 10.66
C GLU A 35 4.68 -2.08 9.99
N GLY A 36 5.55 -2.78 10.73
CA GLY A 36 6.85 -3.25 10.25
C GLY A 36 7.06 -4.76 10.41
N GLU A 37 8.00 -5.29 9.63
CA GLU A 37 8.44 -6.68 9.64
C GLU A 37 9.97 -6.74 9.62
N GLY A 38 10.58 -7.57 10.46
CA GLY A 38 12.04 -7.64 10.55
C GLY A 38 12.76 -8.29 9.36
N ASN A 39 12.04 -9.08 8.56
CA ASN A 39 12.62 -9.72 7.38
C ASN A 39 11.58 -9.87 6.26
N THR A 40 11.57 -8.92 5.33
CA THR A 40 10.63 -8.83 4.23
C THR A 40 11.30 -8.23 2.99
N THR A 41 10.53 -7.80 1.99
CA THR A 41 11.03 -7.12 0.77
C THR A 41 10.20 -5.89 0.46
N ASN A 42 10.75 -4.95 -0.32
CA ASN A 42 10.02 -3.73 -0.72
C ASN A 42 8.68 -4.07 -1.39
N ASN A 43 8.70 -4.96 -2.39
CA ASN A 43 7.51 -5.36 -3.14
C ASN A 43 6.44 -6.03 -2.25
N ARG A 44 6.83 -6.70 -1.15
CA ARG A 44 5.86 -7.25 -0.19
C ARG A 44 5.21 -6.14 0.62
N MET A 45 6.00 -5.17 1.09
CA MET A 45 5.50 -4.04 1.86
C MET A 45 4.57 -3.14 1.04
N GLU A 46 4.93 -2.83 -0.21
CA GLU A 46 4.09 -2.06 -1.13
C GLU A 46 2.72 -2.75 -1.35
N LEU A 47 2.71 -4.06 -1.63
CA LEU A 47 1.47 -4.81 -1.83
C LEU A 47 0.66 -4.93 -0.53
N LYS A 48 1.33 -5.13 0.61
CA LYS A 48 0.67 -5.22 1.91
C LYS A 48 -0.01 -3.90 2.30
N ALA A 49 0.63 -2.76 2.02
CA ALA A 49 0.02 -1.44 2.20
C ALA A 49 -1.32 -1.32 1.45
N VAL A 50 -1.37 -1.74 0.19
CA VAL A 50 -2.61 -1.76 -0.61
C VAL A 50 -3.68 -2.67 0.01
N ILE A 51 -3.30 -3.89 0.42
CA ILE A 51 -4.21 -4.84 1.05
C ILE A 51 -4.82 -4.26 2.33
N GLU A 52 -4.00 -3.72 3.22
CA GLU A 52 -4.44 -3.16 4.49
C GLU A 52 -5.31 -1.91 4.29
N GLY A 53 -4.97 -1.06 3.32
CA GLY A 53 -5.84 0.06 2.96
C GLY A 53 -7.22 -0.38 2.44
N LEU A 54 -7.27 -1.43 1.62
CA LEU A 54 -8.55 -1.98 1.16
C LEU A 54 -9.36 -2.66 2.27
N LYS A 55 -8.74 -3.13 3.35
CA LYS A 55 -9.46 -3.67 4.52
C LYS A 55 -10.15 -2.60 5.36
N LEU A 56 -9.72 -1.33 5.26
CA LEU A 56 -10.34 -0.21 5.99
C LEU A 56 -11.72 0.19 5.44
N ILE A 57 -12.04 -0.23 4.21
CA ILE A 57 -13.27 0.17 3.53
C ILE A 57 -14.25 -1.00 3.39
N ASN A 58 -15.53 -0.69 3.41
CA ASN A 58 -16.60 -1.67 3.32
C ASN A 58 -16.74 -2.21 1.89
N ASP A 59 -17.43 -3.35 1.77
CA ASP A 59 -17.82 -3.87 0.47
C ASP A 59 -18.76 -2.91 -0.26
N LYS A 60 -18.66 -2.89 -1.60
CA LYS A 60 -19.40 -2.02 -2.54
C LYS A 60 -19.02 -0.54 -2.51
N GLU A 61 -18.04 -0.15 -1.70
CA GLU A 61 -17.49 1.21 -1.76
C GLU A 61 -16.59 1.39 -2.98
N GLU A 62 -16.49 2.64 -3.44
CA GLU A 62 -15.58 3.06 -4.50
C GLU A 62 -14.43 3.87 -3.89
N CYS A 63 -13.21 3.46 -4.23
CA CYS A 63 -11.99 4.11 -3.77
C CYS A 63 -10.99 4.36 -4.91
N THR A 64 -10.11 5.32 -4.69
CA THR A 64 -8.88 5.47 -5.49
C THR A 64 -7.67 5.17 -4.63
N VAL A 65 -6.86 4.21 -5.06
CA VAL A 65 -5.58 3.85 -4.43
C VAL A 65 -4.46 4.60 -5.13
N TYR A 66 -3.72 5.39 -4.37
CA TYR A 66 -2.54 6.14 -4.77
C TYR A 66 -1.30 5.42 -4.25
N SER A 67 -0.42 5.04 -5.16
CA SER A 67 0.86 4.39 -4.84
C SER A 67 1.91 4.73 -5.89
N ASP A 68 3.17 4.78 -5.52
CA ASP A 68 4.29 4.90 -6.46
C ASP A 68 4.83 3.54 -6.93
N SER A 69 4.31 2.43 -6.39
CA SER A 69 4.61 1.07 -6.84
C SER A 69 3.94 0.76 -8.18
N LYS A 70 4.66 0.99 -9.28
CA LYS A 70 4.22 0.57 -10.62
C LYS A 70 3.97 -0.93 -10.70
N LEU A 71 4.77 -1.74 -9.99
CA LEU A 71 4.63 -3.19 -9.99
C LEU A 71 3.29 -3.59 -9.39
N THR A 72 2.97 -3.08 -8.19
CA THR A 72 1.73 -3.38 -7.50
C THR A 72 0.53 -2.92 -8.31
N ILE A 73 0.53 -1.66 -8.78
CA ILE A 73 -0.57 -1.10 -9.58
C ILE A 73 -0.80 -1.90 -10.87
N ASN A 74 0.25 -2.13 -11.67
CA ASN A 74 0.06 -2.83 -12.95
C ASN A 74 -0.36 -4.30 -12.76
N CYS A 75 0.08 -4.97 -11.69
CA CYS A 75 -0.38 -6.33 -11.37
C CYS A 75 -1.83 -6.35 -10.83
N ALA A 76 -2.22 -5.34 -10.06
CA ALA A 76 -3.57 -5.18 -9.53
C ALA A 76 -4.58 -4.90 -10.65
N GLU A 77 -4.20 -4.07 -11.63
CA GLU A 77 -4.98 -3.77 -12.84
C GLU A 77 -4.94 -4.91 -13.89
N GLY A 78 -4.21 -5.98 -13.64
CA GLY A 78 -4.07 -7.11 -14.58
C GLY A 78 -3.26 -6.81 -15.84
N LYS A 79 -2.54 -5.67 -15.89
CA LYS A 79 -1.64 -5.30 -16.98
C LYS A 79 -0.38 -6.16 -16.99
N TRP A 80 0.12 -6.54 -15.81
CA TRP A 80 1.32 -7.38 -15.64
C TRP A 80 1.00 -8.69 -14.92
N ASN A 81 1.78 -9.73 -15.24
CA ASN A 81 1.66 -11.05 -14.61
C ASN A 81 2.22 -11.04 -13.19
N ARG A 82 1.45 -11.60 -12.25
CA ARG A 82 1.85 -11.80 -10.86
C ARG A 82 2.80 -13.01 -10.76
N LYS A 83 4.10 -12.76 -10.62
CA LYS A 83 5.14 -13.81 -10.61
C LYS A 83 5.63 -14.21 -9.21
N ALA A 84 5.48 -13.33 -8.23
CA ALA A 84 5.96 -13.51 -6.86
C ALA A 84 4.90 -12.97 -5.87
N ASN A 85 5.12 -13.21 -4.57
CA ASN A 85 4.21 -12.77 -3.49
C ASN A 85 2.77 -13.30 -3.69
N LEU A 86 2.64 -14.53 -4.19
CA LEU A 86 1.34 -15.13 -4.52
C LEU A 86 0.44 -15.32 -3.29
N ASP A 87 1.05 -15.44 -2.12
CA ASP A 87 0.36 -15.43 -0.82
C ASP A 87 -0.39 -14.11 -0.60
N LEU A 88 0.28 -12.97 -0.78
CA LEU A 88 -0.33 -11.65 -0.65
C LEU A 88 -1.32 -11.37 -1.79
N TRP A 89 -1.05 -11.82 -3.02
CA TRP A 89 -2.01 -11.65 -4.11
C TRP A 89 -3.32 -12.40 -3.89
N LYS A 90 -3.28 -13.59 -3.25
CA LYS A 90 -4.51 -14.31 -2.86
C LYS A 90 -5.31 -13.51 -1.84
N GLU A 91 -4.64 -12.89 -0.87
CA GLU A 91 -5.29 -12.03 0.11
C GLU A 91 -5.88 -10.76 -0.54
N TYR A 92 -5.10 -10.11 -1.40
CA TYR A 92 -5.56 -9.00 -2.24
C TYR A 92 -6.82 -9.37 -3.01
N ASP A 93 -6.85 -10.54 -3.67
CA ASP A 93 -8.02 -10.97 -4.44
C ASP A 93 -9.26 -11.15 -3.56
N ILE A 94 -9.11 -11.59 -2.30
CA ILE A 94 -10.22 -11.70 -1.35
C ILE A 94 -10.76 -10.31 -0.99
N VAL A 95 -9.88 -9.39 -0.58
CA VAL A 95 -10.30 -8.07 -0.10
C VAL A 95 -10.80 -7.16 -1.21
N SER A 96 -10.27 -7.29 -2.42
CA SER A 96 -10.59 -6.44 -3.58
C SER A 96 -11.87 -6.87 -4.31
N LYS A 97 -12.26 -8.15 -4.23
CA LYS A 97 -13.34 -8.77 -5.03
C LYS A 97 -14.65 -8.01 -5.10
N ARG A 98 -15.05 -7.33 -4.02
CA ARG A 98 -16.37 -6.68 -3.90
C ARG A 98 -16.29 -5.16 -3.89
N LYS A 99 -15.15 -4.59 -4.28
CA LYS A 99 -14.88 -3.15 -4.23
C LYS A 99 -14.67 -2.62 -5.64
N LYS A 100 -15.05 -1.36 -5.86
CA LYS A 100 -14.74 -0.67 -7.12
C LYS A 100 -13.47 0.14 -6.89
N ILE A 101 -12.35 -0.37 -7.39
CA ILE A 101 -11.03 0.20 -7.10
C ILE A 101 -10.49 0.87 -8.37
N ASN A 102 -10.18 2.15 -8.26
CA ASN A 102 -9.37 2.87 -9.24
C ASN A 102 -7.93 2.93 -8.73
N TYR A 103 -6.95 2.74 -9.62
CA TYR A 103 -5.54 2.87 -9.27
C TYR A 103 -4.96 4.12 -9.91
N GLN A 104 -4.21 4.88 -9.13
CA GLN A 104 -3.48 6.05 -9.59
C GLN A 104 -2.02 5.93 -9.21
N TRP A 105 -1.16 5.74 -10.21
CA TRP A 105 0.27 5.80 -9.99
C TRP A 105 0.68 7.24 -9.75
N VAL A 106 1.40 7.46 -8.64
CA VAL A 106 2.00 8.75 -8.30
C VAL A 106 3.52 8.63 -8.36
N LYS A 107 4.19 9.74 -8.65
CA LYS A 107 5.65 9.76 -8.67
C LYS A 107 6.16 9.92 -7.24
N ALA A 108 7.04 9.02 -6.81
CA ALA A 108 7.76 9.13 -5.54
C ALA A 108 8.44 10.50 -5.38
N HIS A 109 8.41 11.04 -4.15
CA HIS A 109 9.09 12.27 -3.73
C HIS A 109 8.87 13.48 -4.64
N ASN A 110 7.62 13.70 -5.05
CA ASN A 110 7.25 14.79 -5.97
C ASN A 110 6.43 15.91 -5.30
N GLY A 111 6.46 16.04 -3.97
CA GLY A 111 5.75 17.09 -3.24
C GLY A 111 4.29 16.77 -2.92
N ASP A 112 3.81 15.55 -3.18
CA ASP A 112 2.48 15.13 -2.73
C ASP A 112 2.54 14.82 -1.23
N TYR A 113 1.83 15.64 -0.44
CA TYR A 113 1.85 15.56 1.02
C TYR A 113 1.51 14.16 1.55
N TYR A 114 0.47 13.52 1.01
CA TYR A 114 0.03 12.22 1.51
C TYR A 114 0.99 11.12 1.10
N ASN A 115 1.48 11.13 -0.15
CA ASN A 115 2.48 10.16 -0.60
C ASN A 115 3.79 10.26 0.22
N GLU A 116 4.27 11.48 0.48
CA GLU A 116 5.47 11.68 1.32
C GLU A 116 5.23 11.31 2.79
N THR A 117 3.99 11.37 3.26
CA THR A 117 3.65 10.97 4.63
C THR A 117 3.64 9.46 4.76
N VAL A 118 3.04 8.73 3.81
CA VAL A 118 3.05 7.25 3.85
C VAL A 118 4.44 6.67 3.63
N ASP A 119 5.29 7.29 2.82
CA ASP A 119 6.72 6.93 2.68
C ASP A 119 7.46 7.04 4.02
N LYS A 120 7.31 8.18 4.71
CA LYS A 120 7.89 8.38 6.04
C LYS A 120 7.35 7.39 7.07
N MET A 121 6.05 7.09 7.04
CA MET A 121 5.45 6.09 7.92
C MET A 121 6.07 4.71 7.68
N ALA A 122 6.12 4.26 6.42
CA ALA A 122 6.70 2.98 6.04
C ALA A 122 8.18 2.88 6.43
N PHE A 123 8.97 3.91 6.16
CA PHE A 123 10.37 3.99 6.53
C PHE A 123 10.60 3.94 8.05
N ASN A 124 9.79 4.66 8.82
CA ASN A 124 9.88 4.68 10.27
C ASN A 124 9.54 3.31 10.87
N GLU A 125 8.54 2.61 10.33
CA GLU A 125 8.25 1.23 10.76
C GLU A 125 9.40 0.27 10.44
N ALA A 126 9.98 0.36 9.24
CA ALA A 126 11.14 -0.47 8.87
C ALA A 126 12.32 -0.27 9.83
N LYS A 127 12.59 0.98 10.22
CA LYS A 127 13.66 1.33 11.16
C LYS A 127 13.52 0.73 12.55
N LYS A 128 12.30 0.43 13.01
CA LYS A 128 12.10 -0.22 14.32
C LYS A 128 12.73 -1.61 14.39
N TYR A 129 13.01 -2.22 13.23
CA TYR A 129 13.58 -3.56 13.12
C TYR A 129 15.04 -3.57 12.63
N ASP A 130 15.65 -2.39 12.40
CA ASP A 130 17.08 -2.27 12.09
C ASP A 130 17.87 -2.16 13.40
N LEU A 131 18.11 -3.32 14.02
CA LEU A 131 18.88 -3.49 15.27
C LEU A 131 20.39 -3.50 15.02
#